data_AF-A0A959Y5L5-F1
#
_entry.id   AF-A0A959Y5L5-F1
#
_cell.length_a   1.000
_cell.length_b   1.000
_cell.length_c   1.000
_cell.angle_alpha   90.00
_cell.angle_beta   90.00
_cell.angle_gamma   90.00
#
_symmetry.space_group_name_H-M   'P 1'
#
loop_
_entity.id
_entity.type
_entity.pdbx_description
1 polymer ?
#
loop_
_entity_poly.entity_id
_entity_poly.type
_entity_poly.pdbx_seq_one_letter_code
_entity_poly.pdbx_strand_id
1 'polypeptide(L)'
;MSDRFFEQPILNSPYEKPAQHWELDKNGQPTQNILPFRRKAEFITPIPKPKKRGKKGKEQQEKLVFDEGKGVSTKEQQYDPTSVINELRQHIDQWRELHPNQWQVTPETARLLQHWRQHPFSDIRPFFCQVEAVETLIWLTEVAPNSKAGKRFLELLDAANKEANPELSRLALKLATGAGKTTVMAMIIAWQTINAVRRPSSKTFTRGFLVVAPGLTIKDRLRVLQPNDPDSYYAKRELVPNDMLEDLNRAKIVITNYHAFKLRERMELSKGGRALLQGHGPALNTLETDGQMIQRVMPDLMGMKNVLVLNDEAHHCYREKPTDPVEEDLKGEERKAVEKDKEAARMWITGLETVKRKLGIARVVDLSATPFFLRGSGYVEGTLFPWTMSDFSLMDAIECGI
;
A
#
# COMPACT_ATOMS: atom_id res chain seq x y z
N MET A 1 18.18 35.95 7.65
CA MET A 1 18.78 34.64 7.28
C MET A 1 17.91 34.07 6.19
N SER A 2 18.50 33.70 5.05
CA SER A 2 17.74 32.99 4.02
C SER A 2 17.29 31.65 4.55
N ASP A 3 16.09 31.24 4.18
CA ASP A 3 15.50 29.98 4.61
C ASP A 3 16.08 28.88 3.70
N ARG A 4 17.22 28.32 4.13
CA ARG A 4 18.02 27.37 3.34
C ARG A 4 17.22 26.14 2.96
N PHE A 5 16.26 25.73 3.79
CA PHE A 5 15.38 24.63 3.46
C PHE A 5 14.57 24.89 2.18
N PHE A 6 14.01 26.09 1.99
CA PHE A 6 13.23 26.40 0.79
C PHE A 6 14.10 26.69 -0.43
N GLU A 7 15.34 27.14 -0.24
CA GLU A 7 16.28 27.40 -1.34
C GLU A 7 16.97 26.11 -1.83
N GLN A 8 17.37 25.23 -0.93
CA GLN A 8 18.15 24.01 -1.20
C GLN A 8 17.69 22.85 -0.28
N PRO A 9 16.49 22.29 -0.49
CA PRO A 9 15.94 21.25 0.38
C PRO A 9 16.64 19.90 0.26
N ILE A 10 17.27 19.63 -0.89
CA ILE A 10 17.84 18.31 -1.24
C ILE A 10 19.17 18.11 -0.51
N LEU A 11 19.26 17.04 0.27
CA LEU A 11 20.45 16.67 1.04
C LEU A 11 21.03 15.30 0.63
N ASN A 12 20.20 14.42 0.06
CA ASN A 12 20.54 13.04 -0.21
C ASN A 12 20.32 12.68 -1.69
N SER A 13 21.01 11.64 -2.14
CA SER A 13 20.72 10.99 -3.42
C SER A 13 19.43 10.17 -3.35
N PRO A 14 18.56 10.18 -4.38
CA PRO A 14 17.37 9.33 -4.42
C PRO A 14 17.69 7.83 -4.57
N TYR A 15 18.94 7.49 -4.87
CA TYR A 15 19.38 6.13 -5.15
C TYR A 15 20.19 5.50 -4.01
N GLU A 16 20.53 6.27 -2.99
CA GLU A 16 21.31 5.80 -1.85
C GLU A 16 20.49 5.89 -0.57
N LYS A 17 20.92 5.17 0.47
CA LYS A 17 20.31 5.30 1.78
C LYS A 17 20.47 6.74 2.28
N PRO A 18 19.39 7.42 2.70
CA PRO A 18 19.51 8.77 3.24
C PRO A 18 20.45 8.79 4.43
N ALA A 19 21.40 9.73 4.43
CA ALA A 19 22.44 9.86 5.45
C ALA A 19 22.26 11.13 6.30
N GLN A 20 21.47 12.10 5.83
CA GLN A 20 21.24 13.37 6.50
C GLN A 20 19.77 13.78 6.39
N HIS A 21 19.28 14.61 7.32
CA HIS A 21 17.95 15.21 7.22
C HIS A 21 17.89 16.58 7.90
N TRP A 22 16.90 17.39 7.52
CA TRP A 22 16.61 18.65 8.19
C TRP A 22 15.90 18.37 9.53
N GLU A 23 16.43 18.91 10.62
CA GLU A 23 15.72 18.86 11.90
C GLU A 23 14.40 19.64 11.79
N LEU A 24 13.33 19.04 12.32
CA LEU A 24 12.01 19.65 12.36
C LEU A 24 11.66 20.02 13.81
N ASP A 25 11.07 21.19 13.98
CA ASP A 25 10.57 21.65 15.25
C ASP A 25 9.31 20.88 15.67
N LYS A 26 8.75 21.26 16.83
CA LYS A 26 7.58 20.57 17.34
C LYS A 26 6.31 20.71 16.48
N ASN A 27 6.29 21.62 15.52
CA ASN A 27 5.19 21.88 14.61
C ASN A 27 5.50 21.37 13.19
N GLY A 28 6.57 20.58 13.02
CA GLY A 28 6.99 20.07 11.71
C GLY A 28 7.70 21.11 10.84
N GLN A 29 8.16 22.24 11.39
CA GLN A 29 8.86 23.27 10.65
C GLN A 29 10.38 23.08 10.68
N PRO A 30 11.10 23.19 9.55
CA PRO A 30 12.55 23.09 9.49
C PRO A 30 13.24 24.10 10.42
N THR A 31 14.09 23.61 11.32
CA THR A 31 14.88 24.45 12.24
C THR A 31 16.11 25.06 11.58
N GLN A 32 16.35 24.75 10.29
CA GLN A 32 17.56 25.06 9.53
C GLN A 32 18.82 24.30 9.99
N ASN A 33 18.68 23.35 10.93
CA ASN A 33 19.77 22.46 11.31
C ASN A 33 19.72 21.18 10.47
N ILE A 34 20.89 20.68 10.08
CA ILE A 34 21.05 19.40 9.39
C ILE A 34 21.61 18.38 10.38
N LEU A 35 20.95 17.24 10.51
CA LEU A 35 21.38 16.14 11.36
C LEU A 35 22.07 15.04 10.52
N PRO A 36 23.22 14.50 10.95
CA PRO A 36 24.06 13.61 10.15
C PRO A 36 23.63 12.13 10.24
N PHE A 37 22.32 11.87 10.25
CA PHE A 37 21.77 10.53 10.22
C PHE A 37 20.42 10.50 9.49
N ARG A 38 19.95 9.32 9.10
CA ARG A 38 18.64 9.13 8.47
C ARG A 38 17.50 9.54 9.42
N ARG A 39 16.49 10.24 8.90
CA ARG A 39 15.26 10.54 9.62
C ARG A 39 14.60 9.25 10.14
N LYS A 40 14.33 9.21 11.45
CA LYS A 40 13.55 8.11 12.05
C LYS A 40 12.11 8.19 11.57
N ALA A 41 11.47 7.04 11.40
CA ALA A 41 10.03 6.99 11.23
C ALA A 41 9.40 7.52 12.51
N GLU A 42 8.69 8.64 12.41
CA GLU A 42 8.00 9.29 13.53
C GLU A 42 6.66 9.84 13.02
N PHE A 43 5.67 9.91 13.91
CA PHE A 43 4.45 10.68 13.64
C PHE A 43 4.79 12.17 13.73
N ILE A 44 5.14 12.75 12.58
CA ILE A 44 5.39 14.18 12.44
C ILE A 44 4.33 14.72 11.49
N THR A 45 3.48 15.63 11.96
CA THR A 45 2.57 16.42 11.12
C THR A 45 3.38 17.21 10.11
N PRO A 46 3.34 16.90 8.81
CA PRO A 46 3.99 17.72 7.81
C PRO A 46 2.90 18.57 7.18
N ILE A 47 2.77 19.84 7.60
CA ILE A 47 2.49 21.00 6.73
C ILE A 47 2.34 22.27 7.61
N PRO A 48 3.07 23.36 7.30
CA PRO A 48 2.86 24.65 7.95
C PRO A 48 1.44 25.17 7.69
N LYS A 49 0.68 25.51 8.74
CA LYS A 49 -0.56 26.28 8.60
C LYS A 49 -0.21 27.60 7.88
N PRO A 50 -0.79 27.90 6.69
CA PRO A 50 -0.46 29.13 5.98
C PRO A 50 -0.81 30.34 6.85
N LYS A 51 0.16 31.24 7.07
CA LYS A 51 -0.10 32.53 7.71
C LYS A 51 -1.07 33.30 6.80
N LYS A 52 -2.33 33.42 7.24
CA LYS A 52 -3.39 34.15 6.54
C LYS A 52 -2.88 35.52 6.04
N ARG A 53 -2.85 35.71 4.72
CA ARG A 53 -3.01 37.01 4.06
C ARG A 53 -4.10 36.85 3.00
N GLY A 54 -5.13 37.67 3.12
CA GLY A 54 -6.44 37.42 2.53
C GLY A 54 -6.64 37.85 1.08
N LYS A 55 -7.89 37.58 0.66
CA LYS A 55 -8.68 38.02 -0.51
C LYS A 55 -8.58 37.22 -1.82
N LYS A 56 -9.68 36.48 -2.02
CA LYS A 56 -10.49 36.25 -3.24
C LYS A 56 -9.83 35.59 -4.47
N GLY A 57 -10.26 34.35 -4.71
CA GLY A 57 -10.76 33.92 -6.01
C GLY A 57 -9.90 32.91 -6.78
N LYS A 58 -10.44 31.68 -6.87
CA LYS A 58 -10.42 30.69 -7.98
C LYS A 58 -9.94 29.29 -7.59
N GLU A 59 -10.81 28.35 -7.93
CA GLU A 59 -10.64 26.90 -8.13
C GLU A 59 -10.06 26.09 -6.95
N GLN A 60 -10.98 25.45 -6.22
CA GLN A 60 -10.71 24.48 -5.18
C GLN A 60 -10.16 23.19 -5.81
N GLN A 61 -8.84 23.09 -5.86
CA GLN A 61 -8.17 21.81 -5.66
C GLN A 61 -8.19 21.57 -4.14
N GLU A 62 -8.89 20.53 -3.68
CA GLU A 62 -9.03 20.18 -2.27
C GLU A 62 -7.64 20.08 -1.61
N LYS A 63 -7.28 21.11 -0.85
CA LYS A 63 -6.11 21.10 0.03
C LYS A 63 -6.54 20.36 1.29
N LEU A 64 -6.10 19.10 1.41
CA LEU A 64 -6.07 18.37 2.67
C LEU A 64 -5.23 19.19 3.67
N VAL A 65 -5.88 19.78 4.66
CA VAL A 65 -5.23 20.46 5.78
C VAL A 65 -4.98 19.40 6.84
N PHE A 66 -3.75 18.90 6.90
CA PHE A 66 -3.31 17.91 7.87
C PHE A 66 -3.04 18.60 9.22
N ASP A 67 -3.90 18.39 10.21
CA ASP A 67 -3.67 18.75 11.62
C ASP A 67 -3.42 17.44 12.40
N GLU A 68 -2.31 16.77 12.11
CA GLU A 68 -1.95 15.46 12.68
C GLU A 68 -1.39 15.62 14.11
N GLY A 69 -2.28 15.87 15.06
CA GLY A 69 -1.99 16.21 16.46
C GLY A 69 -0.85 15.43 17.13
N LYS A 70 0.08 16.18 17.74
CA LYS A 70 1.00 15.65 18.75
C LYS A 70 0.23 15.29 20.02
N GLY A 71 0.47 14.06 20.52
CA GLY A 71 0.27 13.74 21.93
C GLY A 71 -0.90 12.85 22.31
N VAL A 72 -1.36 11.93 21.44
CA VAL A 72 -2.47 11.04 21.80
C VAL A 72 -2.08 9.56 21.68
N SER A 73 -1.01 9.17 22.36
CA SER A 73 -0.88 7.79 22.83
C SER A 73 -1.65 7.71 24.16
N THR A 74 -2.97 7.57 24.12
CA THR A 74 -3.65 6.98 25.28
C THR A 74 -3.17 5.54 25.40
N LYS A 75 -3.09 5.01 26.63
CA LYS A 75 -2.66 3.63 26.95
C LYS A 75 -3.45 2.53 26.22
N GLU A 76 -4.47 2.90 25.45
CA GLU A 76 -5.44 2.04 24.78
C GLU A 76 -5.12 1.80 23.29
N GLN A 77 -4.19 2.55 22.68
CA GLN A 77 -3.66 2.24 21.35
C GLN A 77 -2.35 1.44 21.50
N GLN A 78 -2.49 0.12 21.54
CA GLN A 78 -1.42 -0.82 21.92
C GLN A 78 -0.28 -1.01 20.89
N TYR A 79 -0.30 -0.32 19.75
CA TYR A 79 0.74 -0.43 18.73
C TYR A 79 1.43 0.90 18.53
N ASP A 80 2.74 0.92 18.78
CA ASP A 80 3.64 1.93 18.26
C ASP A 80 4.24 1.42 16.94
N PRO A 81 3.57 1.63 15.78
CA PRO A 81 4.09 1.18 14.49
C PRO A 81 5.42 1.86 14.16
N THR A 82 5.69 3.06 14.69
CA THR A 82 6.93 3.79 14.38
C THR A 82 8.16 3.13 15.00
N SER A 83 8.05 2.65 16.24
CA SER A 83 9.08 1.83 16.89
C SER A 83 9.40 0.57 16.08
N VAL A 84 8.36 -0.18 15.69
CA VAL A 84 8.51 -1.42 14.91
C VAL A 84 9.18 -1.17 13.57
N ILE A 85 8.79 -0.11 12.85
CA ILE A 85 9.40 0.26 11.56
C ILE A 85 10.89 0.59 11.72
N ASN A 86 11.25 1.39 12.73
CA ASN A 86 12.65 1.76 12.94
C ASN A 86 13.52 0.55 13.32
N GLU A 87 13.01 -0.36 14.15
CA GLU A 87 13.71 -1.61 14.50
C GLU A 87 13.86 -2.52 13.27
N LEU A 88 12.80 -2.66 12.47
CA LEU A 88 12.84 -3.46 11.24
C LEU A 88 13.83 -2.89 10.22
N ARG A 89 13.91 -1.57 10.06
CA ARG A 89 14.92 -0.91 9.22
C ARG A 89 16.33 -1.31 9.62
N GLN A 90 16.65 -1.36 10.92
CA GLN A 90 17.97 -1.78 11.41
C GLN A 90 18.28 -3.24 11.01
N HIS A 91 17.31 -4.14 11.12
CA HIS A 91 17.49 -5.53 10.69
C HIS A 91 17.71 -5.66 9.17
N ILE A 92 16.97 -4.88 8.37
CA ILE A 92 17.13 -4.86 6.91
C ILE A 92 18.48 -4.27 6.52
N ASP A 93 18.93 -3.20 7.20
CA ASP A 93 20.24 -2.60 7.00
C ASP A 93 21.37 -3.61 7.26
N GLN A 94 21.34 -4.28 8.41
CA GLN A 94 22.30 -5.34 8.74
C GLN A 94 22.25 -6.50 7.73
N TRP A 95 21.06 -6.90 7.30
CA TRP A 95 20.89 -7.94 6.30
C TRP A 95 21.46 -7.55 4.92
N ARG A 96 21.35 -6.26 4.53
CA ARG A 96 21.89 -5.73 3.28
C ARG A 96 23.42 -5.79 3.24
N GLU A 97 24.08 -5.65 4.39
CA GLU A 97 25.55 -5.70 4.54
C GLU A 97 26.12 -7.13 4.47
N LEU A 98 25.28 -8.16 4.63
CA LEU A 98 25.72 -9.56 4.53
C LEU A 98 26.15 -9.92 3.11
N HIS A 99 27.07 -10.88 3.01
CA HIS A 99 27.45 -11.45 1.72
C HIS A 99 26.24 -12.18 1.07
N PRO A 100 26.06 -12.16 -0.26
CA PRO A 100 24.86 -12.71 -0.91
C PRO A 100 24.51 -14.17 -0.56
N ASN A 101 25.49 -15.01 -0.25
CA ASN A 101 25.27 -16.39 0.19
C ASN A 101 24.63 -16.52 1.59
N GLN A 102 24.62 -15.44 2.38
CA GLN A 102 24.06 -15.38 3.73
C GLN A 102 22.71 -14.67 3.77
N TRP A 103 22.17 -14.21 2.64
CA TRP A 103 20.88 -13.53 2.61
C TRP A 103 19.70 -14.43 3.00
N GLN A 104 19.87 -15.76 2.97
CA GLN A 104 18.83 -16.74 3.32
C GLN A 104 17.54 -16.56 2.49
N VAL A 105 17.70 -16.16 1.23
CA VAL A 105 16.62 -16.07 0.25
C VAL A 105 16.82 -17.11 -0.84
N THR A 106 15.79 -17.34 -1.64
CA THR A 106 15.90 -18.16 -2.86
C THR A 106 16.95 -17.59 -3.84
N PRO A 107 17.62 -18.45 -4.62
CA PRO A 107 18.53 -18.04 -5.70
C PRO A 107 17.96 -16.98 -6.66
N GLU A 108 16.67 -17.09 -7.03
CA GLU A 108 15.99 -16.13 -7.89
C GLU A 108 15.85 -14.77 -7.21
N THR A 109 15.42 -14.75 -5.93
CA THR A 109 15.39 -13.53 -5.13
C THR A 109 16.77 -12.92 -4.98
N ALA A 110 17.81 -13.71 -4.68
CA ALA A 110 19.18 -13.20 -4.58
C ALA A 110 19.64 -12.52 -5.89
N ARG A 111 19.30 -13.12 -7.04
CA ARG A 111 19.64 -12.55 -8.34
C ARG A 111 18.86 -11.25 -8.63
N LEU A 112 17.58 -11.18 -8.27
CA LEU A 112 16.80 -9.94 -8.39
C LEU A 112 17.33 -8.83 -7.48
N LEU A 113 17.70 -9.16 -6.24
CA LEU A 113 18.30 -8.20 -5.30
C LEU A 113 19.64 -7.67 -5.81
N GLN A 114 20.51 -8.54 -6.35
CA GLN A 114 21.76 -8.12 -7.00
C GLN A 114 21.48 -7.19 -8.18
N HIS A 115 20.49 -7.53 -9.02
CA HIS A 115 20.08 -6.72 -10.15
C HIS A 115 19.63 -5.32 -9.70
N TRP A 116 18.70 -5.22 -8.75
CA TRP A 116 18.20 -3.92 -8.27
C TRP A 116 19.24 -3.06 -7.55
N ARG A 117 20.20 -3.69 -6.87
CA ARG A 117 21.24 -2.98 -6.09
C ARG A 117 22.43 -2.52 -6.94
N GLN A 118 22.82 -3.29 -7.95
CA GLN A 118 24.14 -3.17 -8.58
C GLN A 118 24.13 -3.12 -10.11
N HIS A 119 23.01 -3.43 -10.76
CA HIS A 119 22.96 -3.43 -12.22
C HIS A 119 23.27 -2.03 -12.78
N PRO A 120 24.09 -1.93 -13.84
CA PRO A 120 24.31 -0.67 -14.55
C PRO A 120 23.12 -0.39 -15.47
N PHE A 121 22.05 0.16 -14.90
CA PHE A 121 20.84 0.56 -15.65
C PHE A 121 21.20 1.59 -16.74
N SER A 122 20.57 1.44 -17.90
CA SER A 122 20.75 2.34 -19.04
C SER A 122 19.98 3.66 -18.86
N ASP A 123 18.92 3.63 -18.04
CA ASP A 123 18.05 4.77 -17.72
C ASP A 123 17.82 4.86 -16.19
N ILE A 124 16.70 5.45 -15.76
CA ILE A 124 16.33 5.59 -14.34
C ILE A 124 16.30 4.23 -13.65
N ARG A 125 17.30 3.99 -12.78
CA ARG A 125 17.33 2.85 -11.87
C ARG A 125 16.30 2.99 -10.74
N PRO A 126 15.91 1.88 -10.07
CA PRO A 126 15.03 1.96 -8.91
C PRO A 126 15.57 2.91 -7.83
N PHE A 127 14.70 3.75 -7.28
CA PHE A 127 15.05 4.59 -6.13
C PHE A 127 15.29 3.74 -4.89
N PHE A 128 16.12 4.23 -3.97
CA PHE A 128 16.41 3.52 -2.72
C PHE A 128 15.13 3.16 -1.97
N CYS A 129 14.15 4.07 -1.89
CA CYS A 129 12.88 3.82 -1.22
C CYS A 129 12.05 2.71 -1.87
N GLN A 130 12.14 2.55 -3.19
CA GLN A 130 11.46 1.48 -3.92
C GLN A 130 12.11 0.12 -3.61
N VAL A 131 13.45 0.07 -3.65
CA VAL A 131 14.23 -1.13 -3.30
C VAL A 131 13.99 -1.52 -1.84
N GLU A 132 14.07 -0.56 -0.91
CA GLU A 132 13.85 -0.79 0.51
C GLU A 132 12.44 -1.34 0.78
N ALA A 133 11.40 -0.78 0.16
CA ALA A 133 10.03 -1.27 0.33
C ALA A 133 9.87 -2.74 -0.10
N VAL A 134 10.49 -3.13 -1.21
CA VAL A 134 10.47 -4.53 -1.70
C VAL A 134 11.35 -5.43 -0.82
N GLU A 135 12.50 -4.95 -0.38
CA GLU A 135 13.39 -5.64 0.56
C GLU A 135 12.70 -5.93 1.89
N THR A 136 11.94 -4.99 2.45
CA THR A 136 11.12 -5.21 3.65
C THR A 136 10.17 -6.38 3.45
N LEU A 137 9.46 -6.42 2.32
CA LEU A 137 8.50 -7.48 2.02
C LEU A 137 9.19 -8.83 1.81
N ILE A 138 10.32 -8.86 1.08
CA ILE A 138 11.15 -10.05 0.89
C ILE A 138 11.66 -10.58 2.23
N TRP A 139 12.23 -9.71 3.05
CA TRP A 139 12.80 -10.08 4.34
C TRP A 139 11.73 -10.69 5.26
N LEU A 140 10.56 -10.06 5.35
CA LEU A 140 9.43 -10.60 6.13
C LEU A 140 8.87 -11.91 5.57
N THR A 141 9.09 -12.22 4.29
CA THR A 141 8.55 -13.43 3.64
C THR A 141 9.52 -14.60 3.65
N GLU A 142 10.79 -14.37 3.33
CA GLU A 142 11.80 -15.42 3.14
C GLU A 142 12.75 -15.56 4.34
N VAL A 143 13.09 -14.45 5.01
CA VAL A 143 14.16 -14.42 6.03
C VAL A 143 13.59 -14.47 7.45
N ALA A 144 12.58 -13.64 7.74
CA ALA A 144 12.00 -13.50 9.06
C ALA A 144 11.51 -14.84 9.67
N PRO A 145 10.87 -15.76 8.93
CA PRO A 145 10.44 -17.05 9.47
C PRO A 145 11.58 -17.92 10.00
N ASN A 146 12.82 -17.68 9.57
CA ASN A 146 13.99 -18.49 9.90
C ASN A 146 14.79 -17.96 11.10
N SER A 147 14.41 -16.82 11.68
CA SER A 147 15.11 -16.22 12.82
C SER A 147 14.16 -15.91 13.98
N LYS A 148 14.67 -15.95 15.21
CA LYS A 148 13.87 -15.59 16.41
C LYS A 148 13.41 -14.13 16.37
N ALA A 149 14.30 -13.21 15.98
CA ALA A 149 13.99 -11.80 15.83
C ALA A 149 12.92 -11.57 14.74
N GLY A 150 13.06 -12.23 13.60
CA GLY A 150 12.10 -12.16 12.49
C GLY A 150 10.71 -12.68 12.86
N LYS A 151 10.62 -13.82 13.55
CA LYS A 151 9.34 -14.37 14.02
C LYS A 151 8.55 -13.39 14.90
N ARG A 152 9.24 -12.62 15.75
CA ARG A 152 8.59 -11.57 16.57
C ARG A 152 7.89 -10.51 15.70
N PHE A 153 8.50 -10.06 14.61
CA PHE A 153 7.85 -9.12 13.69
C PHE A 153 6.62 -9.72 13.01
N LEU A 154 6.68 -11.01 12.67
CA LEU A 154 5.53 -11.73 12.10
C LEU A 154 4.39 -11.87 13.10
N GLU A 155 4.69 -12.18 14.37
CA GLU A 155 3.72 -12.26 15.45
C GLU A 155 3.03 -10.91 15.72
N LEU A 156 3.82 -9.82 15.73
CA LEU A 156 3.28 -8.46 15.85
C LEU A 156 2.37 -8.10 14.66
N LEU A 157 2.80 -8.45 13.44
CA LEU A 157 2.01 -8.23 12.23
C LEU A 157 0.70 -9.01 12.26
N ASP A 158 0.74 -10.27 12.68
CA ASP A 158 -0.42 -11.14 12.79
C ASP A 158 -1.38 -10.67 13.88
N ALA A 159 -0.87 -10.18 15.01
CA ALA A 159 -1.68 -9.59 16.07
C ALA A 159 -2.40 -8.32 15.59
N ALA A 160 -1.67 -7.39 14.96
CA ALA A 160 -2.23 -6.18 14.38
C ALA A 160 -3.32 -6.48 13.33
N ASN A 161 -3.09 -7.49 12.48
CA ASN A 161 -4.08 -7.92 11.50
C ASN A 161 -5.29 -8.60 12.15
N LYS A 162 -5.13 -9.45 13.15
CA LYS A 162 -6.27 -10.08 13.84
C LYS A 162 -7.19 -9.06 14.49
N GLU A 163 -6.63 -7.98 15.02
CA GLU A 163 -7.39 -6.93 15.67
C GLU A 163 -8.12 -6.02 14.67
N ALA A 164 -7.43 -5.55 13.63
CA ALA A 164 -7.99 -4.56 12.70
C ALA A 164 -8.62 -5.17 11.43
N ASN A 165 -8.16 -6.36 11.01
CA ASN A 165 -8.53 -7.01 9.73
C ASN A 165 -8.61 -8.54 9.88
N PRO A 166 -9.47 -9.10 10.73
CA PRO A 166 -9.40 -10.52 11.16
C PRO A 166 -9.43 -11.56 10.03
N GLU A 167 -9.95 -11.23 8.85
CA GLU A 167 -10.01 -12.14 7.68
C GLU A 167 -8.81 -12.00 6.72
N LEU A 168 -8.01 -10.94 6.85
CA LEU A 168 -6.99 -10.55 5.88
C LEU A 168 -5.61 -10.40 6.55
N SER A 169 -4.61 -11.08 6.00
CA SER A 169 -3.20 -10.77 6.31
C SER A 169 -2.78 -9.59 5.46
N ARG A 170 -2.59 -8.41 6.06
CA ARG A 170 -2.20 -7.17 5.38
C ARG A 170 -0.81 -6.74 5.82
N LEU A 171 -0.12 -6.04 4.94
CA LEU A 171 1.18 -5.39 5.21
C LEU A 171 1.21 -4.10 4.41
N ALA A 172 1.50 -2.98 5.06
CA ALA A 172 1.55 -1.67 4.40
C ALA A 172 2.99 -1.19 4.17
N LEU A 173 3.24 -0.70 2.96
CA LEU A 173 4.46 -0.05 2.50
C LEU A 173 4.12 1.42 2.25
N LYS A 174 4.57 2.31 3.15
CA LYS A 174 4.34 3.74 3.01
C LYS A 174 5.40 4.36 2.09
N LEU A 175 4.95 4.98 1.00
CA LEU A 175 5.78 5.60 -0.02
C LEU A 175 5.20 6.97 -0.37
N ALA A 176 5.99 8.03 -0.20
CA ALA A 176 5.60 9.38 -0.59
C ALA A 176 4.98 9.45 -2.00
N THR A 177 4.03 10.35 -2.19
CA THR A 177 3.43 10.60 -3.51
C THR A 177 4.53 10.98 -4.50
N GLY A 178 4.56 10.33 -5.66
CA GLY A 178 5.62 10.53 -6.65
C GLY A 178 6.81 9.57 -6.52
N ALA A 179 7.01 8.92 -5.37
CA ALA A 179 8.14 8.00 -5.15
C ALA A 179 8.09 6.68 -5.94
N GLY A 180 7.05 6.47 -6.76
CA GLY A 180 6.97 5.34 -7.70
C GLY A 180 6.36 4.05 -7.13
N LYS A 181 5.21 4.14 -6.45
CA LYS A 181 4.42 2.97 -5.98
C LYS A 181 4.23 1.89 -7.05
N THR A 182 3.94 2.31 -8.29
CA THR A 182 3.76 1.38 -9.41
C THR A 182 5.04 0.61 -9.75
N THR A 183 6.23 1.20 -9.58
CA THR A 183 7.51 0.48 -9.74
C THR A 183 7.63 -0.61 -8.68
N VAL A 184 7.29 -0.30 -7.42
CA VAL A 184 7.28 -1.27 -6.32
C VAL A 184 6.31 -2.42 -6.61
N MET A 185 5.11 -2.13 -7.12
CA MET A 185 4.16 -3.16 -7.55
C MET A 185 4.76 -4.08 -8.62
N ALA A 186 5.41 -3.52 -9.65
CA ALA A 186 6.07 -4.31 -10.69
C ALA A 186 7.20 -5.19 -10.11
N MET A 187 8.05 -4.65 -9.23
CA MET A 187 9.11 -5.41 -8.57
C MET A 187 8.55 -6.57 -7.73
N ILE A 188 7.44 -6.35 -7.01
CA ILE A 188 6.76 -7.39 -6.24
C ILE A 188 6.20 -8.49 -7.15
N ILE A 189 5.53 -8.11 -8.26
CA ILE A 189 4.99 -9.06 -9.24
C ILE A 189 6.13 -9.89 -9.85
N ALA A 190 7.24 -9.25 -10.20
CA ALA A 190 8.40 -9.93 -10.76
C ALA A 190 8.98 -10.95 -9.78
N TRP A 191 9.28 -10.52 -8.55
CA TRP A 191 9.80 -11.40 -7.49
C TRP A 191 8.89 -12.61 -7.23
N GLN A 192 7.59 -12.38 -7.11
CA GLN A 192 6.62 -13.44 -6.85
C GLN A 192 6.48 -14.39 -8.03
N THR A 193 6.34 -13.87 -9.25
CA THR A 193 6.13 -14.67 -10.46
C THR A 193 7.34 -15.54 -10.77
N ILE A 194 8.54 -14.95 -10.79
CA ILE A 194 9.77 -15.67 -11.15
C ILE A 194 10.00 -16.82 -10.16
N ASN A 195 9.85 -16.56 -8.86
CA ASN A 195 9.96 -17.62 -7.86
C ASN A 195 8.88 -18.69 -7.98
N ALA A 196 7.62 -18.31 -8.22
CA ALA A 196 6.53 -19.28 -8.40
C ALA A 196 6.73 -20.17 -9.64
N VAL A 197 7.30 -19.63 -10.72
CA VAL A 197 7.56 -20.36 -11.97
C VAL A 197 8.75 -21.29 -11.82
N ARG A 198 9.87 -20.80 -11.27
CA ARG A 198 11.12 -21.57 -11.14
C ARG A 198 11.10 -22.53 -9.95
N ARG A 199 10.18 -22.35 -8.99
CA ARG A 199 9.98 -23.22 -7.82
C ARG A 199 8.51 -23.65 -7.67
N PRO A 200 7.97 -24.46 -8.59
CA PRO A 200 6.54 -24.81 -8.62
C PRO A 200 6.06 -25.61 -7.41
N SER A 201 6.97 -26.23 -6.63
CA SER A 201 6.63 -26.92 -5.38
C SER A 201 6.48 -25.98 -4.18
N SER A 202 6.96 -24.73 -4.29
CA SER A 202 6.84 -23.74 -3.22
C SER A 202 5.41 -23.21 -3.12
N LYS A 203 4.89 -23.13 -1.89
CA LYS A 203 3.60 -22.49 -1.59
C LYS A 203 3.73 -21.04 -1.16
N THR A 204 4.96 -20.54 -1.02
CA THR A 204 5.26 -19.19 -0.54
C THR A 204 4.95 -18.14 -1.60
N PHE A 205 5.15 -18.49 -2.87
CA PHE A 205 5.06 -17.55 -3.98
C PHE A 205 3.78 -17.76 -4.79
N THR A 206 3.41 -16.75 -5.56
CA THR A 206 2.25 -16.81 -6.45
C THR A 206 2.54 -16.20 -7.80
N ARG A 207 1.72 -16.61 -8.78
CA ARG A 207 1.64 -15.98 -10.10
C ARG A 207 0.30 -15.28 -10.32
N GLY A 208 -0.57 -15.23 -9.31
CA GLY A 208 -1.91 -14.63 -9.39
C GLY A 208 -1.98 -13.34 -8.58
N PHE A 209 -2.29 -12.24 -9.24
CA PHE A 209 -2.29 -10.90 -8.66
C PHE A 209 -3.62 -10.19 -8.91
N LEU A 210 -4.19 -9.64 -7.84
CA LEU A 210 -5.31 -8.72 -7.90
C LEU A 210 -4.80 -7.32 -7.53
N VAL A 211 -4.80 -6.41 -8.50
CA VAL A 211 -4.44 -5.00 -8.27
C VAL A 211 -5.72 -4.19 -8.14
N VAL A 212 -5.90 -3.50 -7.02
CA VAL A 212 -7.11 -2.69 -6.77
C VAL A 212 -6.74 -1.22 -6.67
N ALA A 213 -7.41 -0.40 -7.48
CA ALA A 213 -7.20 1.05 -7.55
C ALA A 213 -8.44 1.83 -7.06
N PRO A 214 -8.28 3.06 -6.55
CA PRO A 214 -9.39 3.88 -6.03
C PRO A 214 -10.26 4.48 -7.15
N GLY A 215 -9.69 4.74 -8.33
CA GLY A 215 -10.41 5.33 -9.46
C GLY A 215 -10.07 4.68 -10.80
N LEU A 216 -10.95 4.88 -11.79
CA LEU A 216 -10.75 4.36 -13.15
C LEU A 216 -9.50 4.93 -13.82
N THR A 217 -9.23 6.23 -13.65
CA THR A 217 -8.02 6.87 -14.20
C THR A 217 -6.72 6.28 -13.67
N ILE A 218 -6.70 5.87 -12.39
CA ILE A 218 -5.52 5.21 -11.81
C ILE A 218 -5.44 3.78 -12.34
N LYS A 219 -6.55 3.04 -12.29
CA LYS A 219 -6.67 1.68 -12.84
C LYS A 219 -6.11 1.59 -14.27
N ASP A 220 -6.49 2.51 -15.15
CA ASP A 220 -6.05 2.48 -16.56
C ASP A 220 -4.55 2.77 -16.71
N ARG A 221 -3.96 3.59 -15.83
CA ARG A 221 -2.51 3.85 -15.79
C ARG A 221 -1.70 2.66 -15.28
N LEU A 222 -2.30 1.81 -14.44
CA LEU A 222 -1.63 0.62 -13.91
C LEU A 222 -1.46 -0.49 -14.96
N ARG A 223 -1.96 -0.34 -16.20
CA ARG A 223 -1.75 -1.31 -17.30
C ARG A 223 -0.29 -1.63 -17.57
N VAL A 224 0.63 -0.71 -17.25
CA VAL A 224 2.08 -0.90 -17.32
C VAL A 224 2.62 -2.04 -16.44
N LEU A 225 1.80 -2.56 -15.52
CA LEU A 225 2.08 -3.77 -14.74
C LEU A 225 1.84 -5.07 -15.51
N GLN A 226 1.17 -5.03 -16.67
CA GLN A 226 0.97 -6.19 -17.52
C GLN A 226 2.26 -6.49 -18.29
N PRO A 227 2.85 -7.70 -18.19
CA PRO A 227 4.10 -8.05 -18.87
C PRO A 227 4.04 -7.89 -20.39
N ASN A 228 2.87 -8.11 -20.99
CA ASN A 228 2.64 -8.02 -22.44
C ASN A 228 2.26 -6.59 -22.90
N ASP A 229 2.17 -5.61 -22.00
CA ASP A 229 1.91 -4.22 -22.39
C ASP A 229 3.16 -3.63 -23.08
N PRO A 230 3.01 -2.90 -24.21
CA PRO A 230 4.14 -2.28 -24.89
C PRO A 230 4.94 -1.31 -24.01
N ASP A 231 4.28 -0.68 -23.03
CA ASP A 231 4.90 0.23 -22.06
C ASP A 231 5.18 -0.47 -20.71
N SER A 232 5.29 -1.80 -20.68
CA SER A 232 5.48 -2.54 -19.44
C SER A 232 6.75 -2.09 -18.71
N TYR A 233 6.61 -1.91 -17.39
CA TYR A 233 7.72 -1.43 -16.56
C TYR A 233 8.89 -2.43 -16.50
N TYR A 234 8.63 -3.72 -16.68
CA TYR A 234 9.66 -4.76 -16.56
C TYR A 234 10.77 -4.59 -17.59
N ALA A 235 10.40 -4.44 -18.87
CA ALA A 235 11.35 -4.24 -19.96
C ALA A 235 11.85 -2.79 -20.02
N LYS A 236 10.92 -1.82 -19.98
CA LYS A 236 11.24 -0.39 -20.18
C LYS A 236 12.14 0.19 -19.10
N ARG A 237 12.06 -0.31 -17.87
CA ARG A 237 12.89 0.13 -16.74
C ARG A 237 13.92 -0.91 -16.31
N GLU A 238 14.15 -1.93 -17.15
CA GLU A 238 15.14 -2.99 -16.90
C GLU A 238 14.98 -3.61 -15.50
N LEU A 239 13.75 -3.78 -14.98
CA LEU A 239 13.52 -4.21 -13.59
C LEU A 239 13.86 -5.69 -13.36
N VAL A 240 13.99 -6.46 -14.43
CA VAL A 240 14.18 -7.92 -14.38
C VAL A 240 15.31 -8.30 -15.34
N PRO A 241 16.23 -9.20 -14.95
CA PRO A 241 17.24 -9.74 -15.86
C PRO A 241 16.61 -10.31 -17.13
N ASN A 242 17.24 -10.10 -18.28
CA ASN A 242 16.67 -10.45 -19.59
C ASN A 242 16.22 -11.91 -19.71
N ASP A 243 16.97 -12.86 -19.14
CA ASP A 243 16.64 -14.30 -19.16
C ASP A 243 15.52 -14.70 -18.20
N MET A 244 15.05 -13.78 -17.34
CA MET A 244 13.90 -13.96 -16.44
C MET A 244 12.64 -13.27 -16.95
N LEU A 245 12.72 -12.47 -18.02
CA LEU A 245 11.56 -11.74 -18.55
C LEU A 245 10.47 -12.69 -19.05
N GLU A 246 10.83 -13.80 -19.69
CA GLU A 246 9.85 -14.77 -20.19
C GLU A 246 9.04 -15.44 -19.07
N ASP A 247 9.61 -15.55 -17.86
CA ASP A 247 8.89 -16.10 -16.71
C ASP A 247 7.68 -15.23 -16.33
N LEU A 248 7.77 -13.91 -16.55
CA LEU A 248 6.69 -12.97 -16.26
C LEU A 248 5.43 -13.22 -17.09
N ASN A 249 5.56 -13.83 -18.27
CA ASN A 249 4.42 -14.19 -19.11
C ASN A 249 3.49 -15.23 -18.45
N ARG A 250 3.92 -15.86 -17.35
CA ARG A 250 3.11 -16.76 -16.54
C ARG A 250 2.28 -16.05 -15.47
N ALA A 251 2.49 -14.75 -15.25
CA ALA A 251 1.68 -13.95 -14.33
C ALA A 251 0.23 -13.83 -14.84
N LYS A 252 -0.71 -13.88 -13.90
CA LYS A 252 -2.12 -13.55 -14.09
C LYS A 252 -2.41 -12.32 -13.25
N ILE A 253 -2.59 -11.18 -13.91
CA ILE A 253 -2.75 -9.89 -13.24
C ILE A 253 -4.11 -9.33 -13.63
N VAL A 254 -5.00 -9.20 -12.65
CA VAL A 254 -6.27 -8.51 -12.81
C VAL A 254 -6.17 -7.15 -12.15
N ILE A 255 -6.36 -6.08 -12.95
CA ILE A 255 -6.37 -4.70 -12.47
C ILE A 255 -7.81 -4.21 -12.45
N THR A 256 -8.31 -3.87 -11.27
CA THR A 256 -9.71 -3.48 -11.05
C THR A 256 -9.83 -2.24 -10.18
N ASN A 257 -11.05 -1.70 -10.12
CA ASN A 257 -11.44 -0.65 -9.20
C ASN A 257 -12.34 -1.24 -8.11
N TYR A 258 -12.30 -0.69 -6.89
CA TYR A 258 -13.11 -1.21 -5.78
C TYR A 258 -14.62 -1.21 -6.05
N HIS A 259 -15.15 -0.27 -6.83
CA HIS A 259 -16.58 -0.24 -7.21
C HIS A 259 -16.99 -1.48 -8.00
N ALA A 260 -16.05 -2.18 -8.64
CA ALA A 260 -16.33 -3.41 -9.38
C ALA A 260 -16.85 -4.53 -8.47
N PHE A 261 -16.53 -4.49 -7.17
CA PHE A 261 -17.01 -5.43 -6.16
C PHE A 261 -18.49 -5.27 -5.82
N LYS A 262 -19.14 -4.16 -6.23
CA LYS A 262 -20.58 -4.00 -6.06
C LYS A 262 -21.33 -5.07 -6.84
N LEU A 263 -22.18 -5.82 -6.15
CA LEU A 263 -23.09 -6.80 -6.76
C LEU A 263 -24.04 -6.09 -7.72
N ARG A 264 -24.17 -6.61 -8.94
CA ARG A 264 -25.08 -6.08 -9.97
C ARG A 264 -26.38 -6.87 -10.00
N GLU A 265 -27.43 -6.27 -10.55
CA GLU A 265 -28.63 -7.03 -10.89
C GLU A 265 -28.34 -7.93 -12.11
N ARG A 266 -28.79 -9.18 -12.03
CA ARG A 266 -28.67 -10.19 -13.10
C ARG A 266 -29.71 -10.02 -14.19
N MET A 267 -30.80 -9.33 -13.88
CA MET A 267 -31.92 -9.08 -14.77
C MET A 267 -32.39 -7.65 -14.57
N GLU A 268 -32.41 -6.86 -15.64
CA GLU A 268 -33.06 -5.56 -15.63
C GLU A 268 -34.58 -5.77 -15.70
N LEU A 269 -35.24 -5.64 -14.56
CA LEU A 269 -36.69 -5.71 -14.47
C LEU A 269 -37.27 -4.33 -14.22
N SER A 270 -38.25 -3.94 -15.04
CA SER A 270 -39.10 -2.79 -14.71
C SER A 270 -39.85 -3.05 -13.39
N LYS A 271 -40.26 -2.00 -12.68
CA LYS A 271 -41.02 -2.14 -11.42
C LYS A 271 -42.24 -3.07 -11.58
N GLY A 272 -42.96 -2.94 -12.71
CA GLY A 272 -44.10 -3.80 -13.03
C GLY A 272 -43.71 -5.25 -13.32
N GLY A 273 -42.63 -5.48 -14.07
CA GLY A 273 -42.13 -6.83 -14.35
C GLY A 273 -41.64 -7.54 -13.07
N ARG A 274 -41.02 -6.79 -12.16
CA ARG A 274 -40.59 -7.32 -10.85
C ARG A 274 -41.78 -7.70 -9.98
N ALA A 275 -42.81 -6.87 -9.91
CA ALA A 275 -44.04 -7.16 -9.16
C ALA A 275 -44.79 -8.38 -9.73
N LEU A 276 -44.86 -8.49 -11.07
CA LEU A 276 -45.48 -9.63 -11.75
C LEU A 276 -44.75 -10.95 -11.44
N LEU A 277 -43.42 -10.96 -11.57
CA LEU A 277 -42.60 -12.16 -11.32
C LEU A 277 -42.53 -12.53 -9.83
N GLN A 278 -42.63 -11.55 -8.93
CA GLN A 278 -42.66 -11.79 -7.48
C GLN A 278 -44.00 -12.37 -7.04
N GLY A 279 -45.12 -11.94 -7.63
CA GLY A 279 -46.45 -12.36 -7.22
C GLY A 279 -46.69 -12.14 -5.72
N HIS A 280 -47.25 -13.14 -5.04
CA HIS A 280 -47.40 -13.17 -3.56
C HIS A 280 -46.24 -13.91 -2.85
N GLY A 281 -45.15 -14.20 -3.56
CA GLY A 281 -43.99 -14.90 -3.03
C GLY A 281 -42.97 -14.01 -2.31
N PRO A 282 -41.89 -14.60 -1.79
CA PRO A 282 -40.77 -13.86 -1.22
C PRO A 282 -40.12 -12.93 -2.25
N ALA A 283 -39.43 -11.89 -1.76
CA ALA A 283 -38.81 -10.88 -2.62
C ALA A 283 -37.85 -11.51 -3.64
N LEU A 284 -37.95 -11.07 -4.90
CA LEU A 284 -37.17 -11.61 -6.00
C LEU A 284 -35.69 -11.21 -5.83
N ASN A 285 -34.85 -12.19 -5.52
CA ASN A 285 -33.41 -11.98 -5.45
C ASN A 285 -32.82 -12.00 -6.86
N THR A 286 -32.66 -10.83 -7.45
CA THR A 286 -32.06 -10.65 -8.78
C THR A 286 -30.58 -10.32 -8.71
N LEU A 287 -29.99 -10.15 -7.52
CA LEU A 287 -28.58 -9.75 -7.38
C LEU A 287 -27.62 -10.89 -7.72
N GLU A 288 -26.45 -10.54 -8.23
CA GLU A 288 -25.30 -11.42 -8.36
C GLU A 288 -24.99 -12.09 -7.01
N THR A 289 -24.58 -13.36 -7.06
CA THR A 289 -23.89 -13.97 -5.91
C THR A 289 -22.44 -13.50 -5.87
N ASP A 290 -21.80 -13.60 -4.71
CA ASP A 290 -20.36 -13.35 -4.54
C ASP A 290 -19.49 -14.08 -5.59
N GLY A 291 -19.84 -15.33 -5.93
CA GLY A 291 -19.12 -16.11 -6.92
C GLY A 291 -19.28 -15.55 -8.34
N GLN A 292 -20.48 -15.07 -8.68
CA GLN A 292 -20.75 -14.42 -9.96
C GLN A 292 -20.03 -13.08 -10.07
N MET A 293 -20.00 -12.29 -8.99
CA MET A 293 -19.23 -11.05 -8.94
C MET A 293 -17.75 -11.32 -9.18
N ILE A 294 -17.16 -12.31 -8.51
CA ILE A 294 -15.75 -12.67 -8.71
C ILE A 294 -15.49 -13.12 -10.16
N GLN A 295 -16.34 -13.98 -10.71
CA GLN A 295 -16.20 -14.41 -12.11
C GLN A 295 -16.26 -13.23 -13.08
N ARG A 296 -17.10 -12.22 -12.81
CA ARG A 296 -17.18 -10.99 -13.62
C ARG A 296 -15.95 -10.10 -13.44
N VAL A 297 -15.48 -9.91 -12.22
CA VAL A 297 -14.43 -8.91 -11.90
C VAL A 297 -13.03 -9.45 -12.18
N MET A 298 -12.80 -10.73 -11.93
CA MET A 298 -11.47 -11.36 -12.00
C MET A 298 -11.51 -12.77 -12.60
N PRO A 299 -12.02 -12.93 -13.84
CA PRO A 299 -12.13 -14.23 -14.49
C PRO A 299 -10.78 -14.96 -14.61
N ASP A 300 -9.70 -14.23 -14.86
CA ASP A 300 -8.35 -14.81 -15.05
C ASP A 300 -7.73 -15.39 -13.78
N LEU A 301 -8.28 -15.05 -12.61
CA LEU A 301 -7.85 -15.59 -11.31
C LEU A 301 -8.72 -16.78 -10.87
N MET A 302 -9.75 -17.14 -11.62
CA MET A 302 -10.63 -18.26 -11.28
C MET A 302 -9.84 -19.57 -11.22
N GLY A 303 -10.04 -20.32 -10.14
CA GLY A 303 -9.34 -21.58 -9.89
C GLY A 303 -7.92 -21.42 -9.35
N MET A 304 -7.38 -20.19 -9.29
CA MET A 304 -6.14 -19.93 -8.58
C MET A 304 -6.39 -19.90 -7.07
N LYS A 305 -5.41 -20.43 -6.32
CA LYS A 305 -5.30 -20.27 -4.87
C LYS A 305 -4.09 -19.39 -4.60
N ASN A 306 -4.02 -18.79 -3.41
CA ASN A 306 -2.88 -17.98 -2.99
C ASN A 306 -2.72 -16.69 -3.83
N VAL A 307 -3.80 -15.96 -4.07
CA VAL A 307 -3.74 -14.67 -4.80
C VAL A 307 -3.06 -13.62 -3.92
N LEU A 308 -2.12 -12.86 -4.49
CA LEU A 308 -1.56 -11.69 -3.83
C LEU A 308 -2.35 -10.45 -4.25
N VAL A 309 -2.83 -9.68 -3.28
CA VAL A 309 -3.51 -8.41 -3.56
C VAL A 309 -2.50 -7.27 -3.46
N LEU A 310 -2.44 -6.41 -4.48
CA LEU A 310 -1.71 -5.15 -4.44
C LEU A 310 -2.75 -4.02 -4.39
N ASN A 311 -2.80 -3.32 -3.27
CA ASN A 311 -3.83 -2.33 -2.99
C ASN A 311 -3.23 -0.93 -3.09
N ASP A 312 -3.66 -0.15 -4.09
CA ASP A 312 -3.20 1.23 -4.29
C ASP A 312 -4.09 2.20 -3.52
N GLU A 313 -3.49 3.22 -2.91
CA GLU A 313 -4.17 4.17 -2.02
C GLU A 313 -4.97 3.47 -0.91
N ALA A 314 -4.29 2.52 -0.24
CA ALA A 314 -4.89 1.67 0.78
C ALA A 314 -5.54 2.39 1.97
N HIS A 315 -5.31 3.69 2.13
CA HIS A 315 -5.96 4.53 3.13
C HIS A 315 -7.48 4.63 2.95
N HIS A 316 -7.98 4.34 1.75
CA HIS A 316 -9.42 4.18 1.47
C HIS A 316 -9.95 2.76 1.77
N CYS A 317 -9.13 1.83 2.26
CA CYS A 317 -9.52 0.45 2.47
C CYS A 317 -9.22 0.02 3.91
N TYR A 318 -10.14 0.30 4.83
CA TYR A 318 -10.05 -0.09 6.23
C TYR A 318 -11.39 -0.62 6.75
N ARG A 319 -11.33 -1.38 7.84
CA ARG A 319 -12.51 -1.78 8.60
C ARG A 319 -12.73 -0.75 9.70
N GLU A 320 -13.98 -0.30 9.86
CA GLU A 320 -14.35 0.61 10.96
C GLU A 320 -14.27 -0.09 12.31
N LYS A 321 -13.87 0.64 13.36
CA LYS A 321 -13.85 0.09 14.72
C LYS A 321 -15.28 -0.12 15.21
N PRO A 322 -15.64 -1.28 15.79
CA PRO A 322 -17.00 -1.58 16.24
C PRO A 322 -17.53 -0.76 17.43
N THR A 323 -16.76 0.20 17.95
CA THR A 323 -17.12 1.00 19.12
C THR A 323 -18.24 2.00 18.81
N ASP A 324 -19.00 2.39 19.83
CA ASP A 324 -20.01 3.44 19.71
C ASP A 324 -19.42 4.64 18.98
N PRO A 325 -20.13 5.17 17.97
CA PRO A 325 -19.64 6.31 17.23
C PRO A 325 -19.33 7.41 18.25
N VAL A 326 -18.07 7.84 18.29
CA VAL A 326 -17.79 9.16 18.86
C VAL A 326 -18.62 10.08 17.98
N GLU A 327 -19.75 10.59 18.52
CA GLU A 327 -20.57 11.61 17.87
C GLU A 327 -19.70 12.85 17.76
N GLU A 328 -18.87 12.88 16.72
CA GLU A 328 -18.27 14.12 16.28
C GLU A 328 -19.38 14.94 15.64
N ASP A 329 -19.46 16.21 16.06
CA ASP A 329 -20.45 17.20 15.65
C ASP A 329 -20.22 17.60 14.16
N LEU A 330 -20.33 16.64 13.25
CA LEU A 330 -20.14 16.80 11.81
C LEU A 330 -21.37 17.47 11.21
N LYS A 331 -21.19 18.66 10.61
CA LYS A 331 -22.30 19.45 10.05
C LYS A 331 -22.28 19.44 8.51
N GLY A 332 -23.48 19.35 7.92
CA GLY A 332 -23.69 19.62 6.49
C GLY A 332 -22.89 18.73 5.54
N GLU A 333 -22.04 19.36 4.72
CA GLU A 333 -21.26 18.68 3.67
C GLU A 333 -20.16 17.77 4.22
N GLU A 334 -19.55 18.12 5.37
CA GLU A 334 -18.51 17.30 6.00
C GLU A 334 -19.02 15.92 6.39
N ARG A 335 -20.25 15.86 6.92
CA ARG A 335 -20.89 14.59 7.27
C ARG A 335 -21.11 13.71 6.04
N LYS A 336 -21.57 14.30 4.93
CA LYS A 336 -21.81 13.57 3.67
C LYS A 336 -20.51 13.03 3.08
N ALA A 337 -19.41 13.77 3.17
CA ALA A 337 -18.10 13.33 2.71
C ALA A 337 -17.61 12.12 3.53
N VAL A 338 -17.66 12.22 4.86
CA VAL A 338 -17.28 11.13 5.76
C VAL A 338 -18.14 9.88 5.54
N GLU A 339 -19.47 10.03 5.39
CA GLU A 339 -20.36 8.90 5.11
C GLU A 339 -20.02 8.22 3.77
N LYS A 340 -19.70 9.00 2.72
CA LYS A 340 -19.29 8.45 1.43
C LYS A 340 -17.97 7.70 1.51
N ASP A 341 -16.99 8.24 2.25
CA ASP A 341 -15.68 7.59 2.44
C ASP A 341 -15.81 6.28 3.21
N LYS A 342 -16.67 6.26 4.23
CA LYS A 342 -17.04 5.04 4.97
C LYS A 342 -17.67 3.98 4.07
N GLU A 343 -18.65 4.35 3.26
CA GLU A 343 -19.29 3.44 2.31
C GLU A 343 -18.29 2.87 1.30
N ALA A 344 -17.38 3.72 0.79
CA ALA A 344 -16.31 3.30 -0.11
C ALA A 344 -15.35 2.32 0.58
N ALA A 345 -14.88 2.63 1.80
CA ALA A 345 -13.98 1.78 2.57
C ALA A 345 -14.61 0.42 2.89
N ARG A 346 -15.88 0.42 3.32
CA ARG A 346 -16.65 -0.79 3.57
C ARG A 346 -16.80 -1.65 2.30
N MET A 347 -17.15 -1.04 1.18
CA MET A 347 -17.28 -1.77 -0.09
C MET A 347 -15.94 -2.41 -0.51
N TRP A 348 -14.85 -1.68 -0.35
CA TRP A 348 -13.52 -2.14 -0.71
C TRP A 348 -13.08 -3.33 0.14
N ILE A 349 -13.13 -3.19 1.47
CA ILE A 349 -12.68 -4.24 2.39
C ILE A 349 -13.55 -5.49 2.29
N THR A 350 -14.88 -5.33 2.19
CA THR A 350 -15.81 -6.46 2.01
C THR A 350 -15.60 -7.17 0.67
N GLY A 351 -15.21 -6.42 -0.38
CA GLY A 351 -14.78 -7.00 -1.65
C GLY A 351 -13.57 -7.93 -1.47
N LEU A 352 -12.53 -7.46 -0.78
CA LEU A 352 -11.33 -8.26 -0.50
C LEU A 352 -11.62 -9.48 0.38
N GLU A 353 -12.45 -9.35 1.41
CA GLU A 353 -12.92 -10.48 2.24
C GLU A 353 -13.66 -11.52 1.41
N THR A 354 -14.48 -11.06 0.47
CA THR A 354 -15.18 -11.96 -0.46
C THR A 354 -14.20 -12.72 -1.36
N VAL A 355 -13.17 -12.05 -1.88
CA VAL A 355 -12.09 -12.70 -2.62
C VAL A 355 -11.32 -13.70 -1.74
N LYS A 356 -11.00 -13.35 -0.48
CA LYS A 356 -10.36 -14.26 0.48
C LYS A 356 -11.19 -15.53 0.67
N ARG A 357 -12.50 -15.39 0.87
CA ARG A 357 -13.41 -16.53 1.14
C ARG A 357 -13.63 -17.43 -0.07
N LYS A 358 -13.64 -16.87 -1.29
CA LYS A 358 -14.00 -17.62 -2.51
C LYS A 358 -12.80 -18.12 -3.33
N LEU A 359 -11.71 -17.34 -3.43
CA LEU A 359 -10.50 -17.70 -4.19
C LEU A 359 -9.30 -18.00 -3.29
N GLY A 360 -9.21 -17.33 -2.15
CA GLY A 360 -8.06 -17.42 -1.24
C GLY A 360 -7.00 -16.37 -1.55
N ILE A 361 -6.86 -15.43 -0.63
CA ILE A 361 -5.79 -14.42 -0.63
C ILE A 361 -4.63 -14.92 0.24
N ALA A 362 -3.41 -14.83 -0.30
CA ALA A 362 -2.16 -15.06 0.42
C ALA A 362 -1.91 -13.93 1.44
N ARG A 363 -1.84 -12.71 0.91
CA ARG A 363 -1.58 -11.46 1.64
C ARG A 363 -2.12 -10.29 0.81
N VAL A 364 -2.45 -9.21 1.49
CA VAL A 364 -2.70 -7.89 0.90
C VAL A 364 -1.48 -7.04 1.16
N VAL A 365 -0.85 -6.53 0.10
CA VAL A 365 0.21 -5.52 0.19
C VAL A 365 -0.42 -4.17 -0.11
N ASP A 366 -0.49 -3.33 0.92
CA ASP A 366 -1.04 -1.99 0.87
C ASP A 366 0.07 -1.01 0.48
N LEU A 367 -0.09 -0.28 -0.63
CA LEU A 367 0.81 0.79 -1.05
C LEU A 367 0.06 2.13 -0.94
N SER A 368 0.58 3.03 -0.10
CA SER A 368 -0.06 4.33 0.13
C SER A 368 0.98 5.37 0.54
N ALA A 369 0.76 6.64 0.20
CA ALA A 369 1.54 7.73 0.79
C ALA A 369 1.09 8.02 2.23
N THR A 370 -0.17 7.69 2.51
CA THR A 370 -0.87 8.09 3.72
C THR A 370 -1.63 6.91 4.35
N PRO A 371 -0.99 5.76 4.67
CA PRO A 371 -1.67 4.60 5.27
C PRO A 371 -2.06 4.87 6.73
N PHE A 372 -2.97 5.82 6.91
CA PHE A 372 -3.49 6.26 8.19
C PHE A 372 -5.01 6.10 8.18
N PHE A 373 -5.58 6.02 9.37
CA PHE A 373 -7.02 6.05 9.53
C PHE A 373 -7.58 7.45 9.27
N LEU A 374 -8.63 7.49 8.45
CA LEU A 374 -9.36 8.72 8.15
C LEU A 374 -10.32 9.08 9.28
N ARG A 375 -10.73 10.35 9.30
CA ARG A 375 -11.78 10.85 10.20
C ARG A 375 -13.05 10.01 10.07
N GLY A 376 -13.66 9.69 11.22
CA GLY A 376 -14.88 8.88 11.28
C GLY A 376 -14.65 7.36 11.19
N SER A 377 -13.42 6.88 10.97
CA SER A 377 -13.10 5.43 10.95
C SER A 377 -13.30 4.69 12.29
N GLY A 378 -13.50 5.43 13.39
CA GLY A 378 -13.50 4.89 14.75
C GLY A 378 -12.10 4.73 15.36
N TYR A 379 -11.06 5.05 14.58
CA TYR A 379 -9.69 5.20 15.06
C TYR A 379 -9.35 6.69 15.17
N VAL A 380 -8.29 7.01 15.91
CA VAL A 380 -7.75 8.37 15.95
C VAL A 380 -7.28 8.73 14.54
N GLU A 381 -7.76 9.88 14.04
CA GLU A 381 -7.40 10.37 12.71
C GLU A 381 -5.89 10.57 12.60
N GLY A 382 -5.33 10.17 11.46
CA GLY A 382 -3.90 10.30 11.19
C GLY A 382 -3.04 9.21 11.84
N THR A 383 -3.60 8.29 12.64
CA THR A 383 -2.86 7.13 13.14
C THR A 383 -2.54 6.16 12.00
N LEU A 384 -1.24 5.82 11.83
CA LEU A 384 -0.74 4.80 10.91
C LEU A 384 -1.45 3.48 11.14
N PHE A 385 -1.70 2.77 10.04
CA PHE A 385 -2.13 1.38 10.13
C PHE A 385 -1.11 0.56 10.92
N PRO A 386 -1.55 -0.22 11.92
CA PRO A 386 -0.66 -1.01 12.77
C PRO A 386 0.07 -2.12 12.00
N TRP A 387 -0.32 -2.41 10.75
CA TRP A 387 0.36 -3.33 9.84
C TRP A 387 1.35 -2.62 8.88
N THR A 388 1.70 -1.36 9.13
CA THR A 388 2.73 -0.64 8.37
C THR A 388 4.12 -1.13 8.76
N MET A 389 4.88 -1.61 7.77
CA MET A 389 6.21 -2.23 7.98
C MET A 389 7.34 -1.49 7.27
N SER A 390 7.02 -0.56 6.37
CA SER A 390 8.00 0.32 5.73
C SER A 390 7.44 1.74 5.65
N ASP A 391 8.33 2.72 5.77
CA ASP A 391 8.01 4.14 5.71
C ASP A 391 9.06 4.89 4.88
N PHE A 392 8.60 5.68 3.93
CA PHE A 392 9.38 6.68 3.25
C PHE A 392 8.49 7.93 3.13
N SER A 393 8.74 8.88 4.02
CA SER A 393 7.86 10.03 4.22
C SER A 393 8.00 11.07 3.11
N LEU A 394 7.07 12.03 3.06
CA LEU A 394 7.19 13.17 2.15
C LEU A 394 8.47 13.98 2.41
N MET A 395 8.90 14.09 3.67
CA MET A 395 10.16 14.76 4.02
C MET A 395 11.36 14.01 3.48
N ASP A 396 11.39 12.68 3.61
CA ASP A 396 12.47 11.87 3.01
C ASP A 396 12.52 12.06 1.48
N ALA A 397 11.36 12.11 0.82
CA ALA A 397 11.28 12.34 -0.63
C ALA A 397 11.84 13.71 -1.04
N ILE A 398 11.40 14.78 -0.36
CA ILE A 398 11.91 16.14 -0.58
C ILE A 398 13.43 16.20 -0.39
N GLU A 399 13.92 15.60 0.70
CA GLU A 399 15.35 15.57 1.04
C GLU A 399 16.18 14.72 0.08
N CYS A 400 15.55 13.82 -0.67
CA CYS A 400 16.19 12.99 -1.70
C CYS A 400 15.99 13.52 -3.13
N GLY A 401 15.25 14.62 -3.31
CA GLY A 401 14.95 15.18 -4.63
C GLY A 401 13.97 14.35 -5.48
N ILE A 402 13.02 13.68 -4.83
CA ILE A 402 11.97 12.84 -5.46
C ILE A 402 10.66 13.61 -5.63
#